data_AF-L8MWZ2-F1
#
_entry.id   AF-L8MWZ2-F1
#
_cell.length_a   1.000
_cell.length_b   1.000
_cell.length_c   1.000
_cell.angle_alpha   90.00
_cell.angle_beta   90.00
_cell.angle_gamma   90.00
#
_symmetry.space_group_name_H-M   'P 1'
#
loop_
_entity.id
_entity.type
_entity.pdbx_description
1 polymer ?
#
loop_
_entity_poly.entity_id
_entity_poly.type
_entity_poly.pdbx_seq_one_letter_code
_entity_poly.pdbx_strand_id
1 'polypeptide(L)'
;MKLKWDCDFDDEKLNPKWFPIISNNGESYFFTKGATDQTSSSELIYLWASEDWSFGPNYESIESFVKSIYECYITGVYDIDDNEEVICTNEKLEEEIHRKYNPNQPSWELKFE
;
A
#
# COMPACT_ATOMS: atom_id res chain seq x y z
N MET A 1 7.11 -19.65 25.59
CA MET A 1 7.88 -19.87 24.36
C MET A 1 8.28 -18.51 23.83
N LYS A 2 9.58 -18.16 23.84
CA LYS A 2 10.05 -16.92 23.21
C LYS A 2 10.23 -17.22 21.72
N LEU A 3 9.55 -16.47 20.87
CA LEU A 3 9.80 -16.50 19.43
C LEU A 3 11.25 -16.01 19.23
N LYS A 4 12.07 -16.82 18.55
CA LYS A 4 13.43 -16.45 18.18
C LYS A 4 13.36 -15.93 16.75
N TRP A 5 13.60 -14.65 16.55
CA TRP A 5 13.68 -14.05 15.23
C TRP A 5 14.90 -14.61 14.49
N ASP A 6 14.73 -14.94 13.20
CA ASP A 6 15.76 -15.57 12.36
C ASP A 6 16.58 -14.51 11.59
N CYS A 7 16.70 -13.31 12.15
CA CYS A 7 17.40 -12.19 11.54
C CYS A 7 18.22 -11.42 12.59
N ASP A 8 19.41 -10.96 12.19
CA ASP A 8 20.31 -10.12 12.99
C ASP A 8 19.81 -8.67 13.04
N PHE A 9 18.53 -8.46 13.34
CA PHE A 9 17.97 -7.12 13.52
C PHE A 9 18.14 -6.64 14.96
N ASP A 10 18.51 -5.38 15.10
CA ASP A 10 18.49 -4.65 16.36
C ASP A 10 17.03 -4.38 16.75
N ASP A 11 16.51 -5.15 17.71
CA ASP A 11 15.11 -5.06 18.18
C ASP A 11 14.73 -3.63 18.61
N GLU A 12 15.70 -2.79 19.01
CA GLU A 12 15.46 -1.39 19.39
C GLU A 12 15.08 -0.49 18.20
N LYS A 13 15.29 -0.95 16.96
CA LYS A 13 14.94 -0.21 15.73
C LYS A 13 13.60 -0.62 15.13
N LEU A 14 12.94 -1.65 15.67
CA LEU A 14 11.67 -2.12 15.17
C LEU A 14 10.52 -1.30 15.74
N ASN A 15 9.65 -0.78 14.88
CA ASN A 15 8.41 -0.15 15.33
C ASN A 15 7.33 -1.22 15.46
N PRO A 16 6.89 -1.61 16.68
CA PRO A 16 5.95 -2.73 16.89
C PRO A 16 4.53 -2.44 16.37
N LYS A 17 4.32 -1.23 15.84
CA LYS A 17 3.02 -0.73 15.36
C LYS A 17 2.90 -0.79 13.85
N TRP A 18 3.97 -1.16 13.13
CA TRP A 18 4.00 -1.20 11.67
C TRP A 18 4.17 -2.64 11.22
N PHE A 19 3.26 -3.11 10.38
CA PHE A 19 3.26 -4.49 9.90
C PHE A 19 3.37 -4.47 8.37
N PRO A 20 4.43 -5.05 7.79
CA PRO A 20 4.55 -5.17 6.34
C PRO A 20 3.51 -6.16 5.80
N ILE A 21 2.92 -5.83 4.65
CA ILE A 21 1.91 -6.65 3.95
C ILE A 21 2.47 -7.14 2.63
N ILE A 22 3.09 -6.25 1.85
CA ILE A 22 3.74 -6.56 0.58
C ILE A 22 5.15 -5.98 0.63
N SER A 23 6.12 -6.75 0.13
CA SER A 23 7.49 -6.31 -0.09
C SER A 23 7.83 -6.47 -1.57
N ASN A 24 8.46 -5.46 -2.16
CA ASN A 24 9.09 -5.56 -3.46
C ASN A 24 10.61 -5.67 -3.25
N ASN A 25 11.12 -6.91 -3.23
CA ASN A 25 12.54 -7.24 -3.08
C ASN A 25 13.25 -6.56 -1.90
N GLY A 26 12.51 -6.14 -0.88
CA GLY A 26 13.03 -5.43 0.28
C GLY A 26 13.32 -3.94 0.06
N GLU A 27 13.07 -3.41 -1.13
CA GLU A 27 13.28 -2.00 -1.50
C GLU A 27 12.04 -1.13 -1.29
N SER A 28 10.84 -1.70 -1.29
CA SER A 28 9.62 -0.98 -0.95
C SER A 28 8.61 -1.88 -0.27
N TYR A 29 7.77 -1.27 0.56
CA TYR A 29 6.85 -2.00 1.42
C TYR A 29 5.50 -1.30 1.50
N PHE A 30 4.44 -2.08 1.44
CA PHE A 30 3.12 -1.66 1.91
C PHE A 30 3.02 -2.04 3.38
N PHE A 31 2.76 -1.06 4.25
CA PHE A 31 2.57 -1.31 5.67
C PHE A 31 1.13 -1.01 6.08
N THR A 32 0.65 -1.75 7.08
CA THR A 32 -0.45 -1.28 7.91
C THR A 32 0.10 -0.78 9.22
N LYS A 33 -0.53 0.26 9.76
CA LYS A 33 -0.39 0.58 11.17
C LYS A 33 -1.35 -0.32 11.95
N GLY A 34 -0.82 -1.14 12.85
CA GLY A 34 -1.65 -1.91 13.78
C GLY A 34 -2.45 -0.96 14.66
N ALA A 35 -3.54 -1.45 15.27
CA ALA A 35 -4.40 -0.64 16.13
C ALA A 35 -3.59 -0.08 17.31
N THR A 36 -3.10 1.15 17.17
CA THR A 36 -2.49 1.90 18.25
C THR A 36 -3.60 2.69 18.88
N ASP A 37 -4.22 2.14 19.92
CA ASP A 37 -5.12 2.81 20.85
C ASP A 37 -5.98 3.92 20.21
N GLN A 38 -7.22 3.56 19.82
CA GLN A 38 -8.35 4.44 19.44
C GLN A 38 -8.68 4.66 17.95
N THR A 39 -8.06 3.97 16.99
CA THR A 39 -8.60 3.95 15.61
C THR A 39 -9.15 2.56 15.28
N SER A 40 -10.42 2.51 14.86
CA SER A 40 -11.12 1.28 14.42
C SER A 40 -10.70 0.82 13.03
N SER A 41 -9.83 1.56 12.34
CA SER A 41 -9.33 1.27 11.01
C SER A 41 -7.81 1.11 11.01
N SER A 42 -7.36 0.00 10.41
CA SER A 42 -5.97 -0.26 10.08
C SER A 42 -5.66 0.41 8.74
N GLU A 43 -5.36 1.71 8.78
CA GLU A 43 -4.98 2.48 7.59
C GLU A 43 -3.71 1.90 6.96
N LEU A 44 -3.71 1.79 5.63
CA LEU A 44 -2.60 1.23 4.87
C LEU A 44 -1.79 2.36 4.23
N ILE A 45 -0.52 2.42 4.64
CA ILE A 45 0.46 3.42 4.23
C ILE A 45 1.38 2.75 3.22
N TYR A 46 1.44 3.31 2.00
CA TYR A 46 2.45 2.93 1.03
C TYR A 46 3.72 3.71 1.33
N LEU A 47 4.83 3.02 1.55
CA LEU A 47 6.14 3.65 1.66
C LEU A 47 6.98 3.23 0.47
N TRP A 48 7.27 4.21 -0.40
CA TRP A 48 8.46 4.12 -1.24
C TRP A 48 9.67 4.34 -0.33
N ALA A 49 10.75 3.56 -0.45
CA ALA A 49 11.95 3.74 0.36
C ALA A 49 12.77 4.98 -0.05
N SER A 50 12.10 6.09 -0.37
CA SER A 50 12.67 7.42 -0.27
C SER A 50 12.35 7.92 1.14
N GLU A 51 13.34 8.49 1.80
CA GLU A 51 13.46 8.82 3.24
C GLU A 51 12.35 9.72 3.86
N ASP A 52 11.27 9.97 3.15
CA ASP A 52 10.17 10.84 3.55
C ASP A 52 8.97 10.05 4.09
N TRP A 53 8.83 10.05 5.41
CA TRP A 53 7.71 9.46 6.13
C TRP A 53 6.46 10.35 6.13
N SER A 54 6.43 11.42 5.33
CA SER A 54 5.32 12.37 5.25
C SER A 54 4.13 11.90 4.41
N PHE A 55 4.25 10.78 3.69
CA PHE A 55 3.15 10.22 2.91
C PHE A 55 2.03 9.70 3.84
N GLY A 56 0.84 10.30 3.71
CA GLY A 56 -0.36 9.82 4.36
C GLY A 56 -0.80 8.45 3.85
N PRO A 57 -1.80 7.82 4.49
CA PRO A 57 -2.32 6.53 4.04
C PRO A 57 -2.91 6.64 2.62
N ASN A 58 -2.57 5.70 1.74
CA ASN A 58 -3.13 5.65 0.38
C ASN A 58 -4.48 4.91 0.36
N TYR A 59 -4.75 4.10 1.38
CA TYR A 59 -5.96 3.30 1.50
C TYR A 59 -6.50 3.37 2.92
N GLU A 60 -7.82 3.42 3.04
CA GLU A 60 -8.50 3.50 4.34
C GLU A 60 -8.30 2.23 5.19
N SER A 61 -8.12 1.10 4.52
CA SER A 61 -7.88 -0.19 5.16
C SER A 61 -7.19 -1.18 4.24
N ILE A 62 -6.66 -2.27 4.83
CA ILE A 62 -6.21 -3.46 4.08
C ILE A 62 -7.33 -4.03 3.21
N GLU A 63 -8.57 -4.05 3.72
CA GLU A 63 -9.71 -4.56 2.98
C GLU A 63 -10.00 -3.70 1.74
N SER A 64 -9.99 -2.37 1.89
CA SER A 64 -10.17 -1.42 0.79
C SER A 64 -9.06 -1.57 -0.24
N PHE A 65 -7.81 -1.75 0.19
CA PHE A 65 -6.68 -2.02 -0.69
C PHE A 65 -6.89 -3.28 -1.53
N VAL A 66 -7.19 -4.41 -0.89
CA VAL A 66 -7.41 -5.69 -1.60
C VAL A 66 -8.60 -5.60 -2.55
N LYS A 67 -9.70 -4.95 -2.14
CA LYS A 67 -10.88 -4.75 -2.99
C LYS A 67 -10.58 -3.90 -4.23
N SER A 68 -9.85 -2.79 -4.06
CA SER A 68 -9.43 -1.94 -5.18
C SER A 68 -8.58 -2.72 -6.18
N ILE A 69 -7.52 -3.39 -5.71
CA ILE A 69 -6.63 -4.18 -6.58
C ILE A 69 -7.40 -5.30 -7.29
N TYR A 70 -8.25 -6.02 -6.56
CA TYR A 70 -9.07 -7.08 -7.14
C TYR A 70 -9.98 -6.56 -8.26
N GLU A 71 -10.67 -5.43 -8.04
CA GLU A 71 -11.55 -4.84 -9.05
C GLU A 71 -10.78 -4.32 -10.27
N CYS A 72 -9.59 -3.74 -10.06
CA CYS A 72 -8.71 -3.34 -11.14
C CYS A 72 -8.37 -4.52 -12.07
N TYR A 73 -8.05 -5.69 -11.50
CA TYR A 73 -7.75 -6.89 -12.29
C TYR A 73 -8.94 -7.39 -13.10
N ILE A 74 -10.14 -7.50 -12.50
CA ILE A 74 -11.30 -8.04 -13.21
C ILE A 74 -11.89 -7.06 -14.24
N THR A 75 -11.60 -5.77 -14.12
CA THR A 75 -12.09 -4.73 -15.04
C THR A 75 -11.09 -4.44 -16.16
N GLY A 76 -9.87 -5.01 -16.10
CA GLY A 76 -8.84 -4.77 -17.11
C GLY A 76 -8.21 -3.39 -17.01
N VAL A 77 -7.91 -2.94 -15.79
CA VAL A 77 -7.18 -1.67 -15.56
C VAL A 77 -5.73 -1.77 -16.00
N TYR A 78 -5.12 -2.93 -15.80
CA TYR A 78 -3.72 -3.19 -16.09
C TYR A 78 -3.62 -4.08 -17.32
N ASP A 79 -2.93 -3.57 -18.34
CA ASP A 79 -2.53 -4.33 -19.50
C ASP A 79 -1.01 -4.49 -19.51
N ILE A 80 -0.55 -5.57 -20.10
CA ILE A 80 0.86 -5.81 -20.36
C ILE A 80 1.05 -5.65 -21.87
N ASP A 81 2.09 -4.93 -22.29
CA ASP A 81 2.40 -4.76 -23.71
C ASP A 81 2.76 -6.11 -24.38
N ASP A 82 2.75 -6.14 -25.71
CA ASP A 82 2.96 -7.38 -26.48
C ASP A 82 4.34 -8.04 -26.25
N ASN A 83 5.29 -7.31 -25.64
CA ASN A 83 6.62 -7.80 -25.30
C ASN A 83 6.76 -8.26 -23.84
N GLU A 84 5.70 -8.12 -23.03
CA GLU A 84 5.71 -8.42 -21.60
C GLU A 84 6.67 -7.56 -20.76
N GLU A 85 7.05 -6.38 -21.25
CA GLU A 85 8.04 -5.50 -20.63
C GLU A 85 7.42 -4.31 -19.91
N VAL A 86 6.26 -3.83 -20.36
CA VAL A 86 5.63 -2.62 -19.84
C VAL A 86 4.22 -2.91 -19.36
N ILE A 87 3.94 -2.49 -18.11
CA ILE A 87 2.58 -2.42 -17.59
C ILE A 87 1.98 -1.08 -18.01
N CYS A 88 0.92 -1.14 -18.80
CA CYS A 88 0.08 -0.01 -19.15
C CYS A 88 -1.09 0.05 -18.17
N THR A 89 -1.35 1.23 -17.61
CA THR A 89 -2.44 1.41 -16.62
C THR A 89 -3.48 2.38 -17.16
N ASN A 90 -4.75 1.99 -17.10
CA ASN A 90 -5.86 2.92 -17.28
C ASN A 90 -6.07 3.74 -15.99
N GLU A 91 -5.29 4.81 -15.84
CA GLU A 91 -5.22 5.64 -14.63
C GLU A 91 -6.60 6.17 -14.19
N LYS A 92 -7.44 6.55 -15.15
CA LYS A 92 -8.79 7.04 -14.84
C LYS A 92 -9.66 5.95 -14.21
N LEU A 93 -9.62 4.75 -14.77
CA LEU A 93 -10.40 3.62 -14.26
C LEU A 93 -9.84 3.13 -12.91
N GLU A 94 -8.51 3.14 -12.76
CA GLU A 94 -7.86 2.86 -11.49
C GLU A 94 -8.30 3.85 -10.41
N GLU A 95 -8.34 5.15 -10.72
CA GLU A 95 -8.81 6.17 -9.79
C GLU A 95 -10.29 5.97 -9.43
N GLU A 96 -11.16 5.70 -10.40
CA GLU A 96 -12.59 5.43 -10.15
C GLU A 96 -12.79 4.24 -9.19
N ILE A 97 -12.03 3.16 -9.39
CA ILE A 97 -12.05 1.97 -8.52
C ILE A 97 -11.43 2.27 -7.14
N HIS A 98 -10.35 3.05 -7.10
CA HIS A 98 -9.76 3.49 -5.83
C HIS A 98 -10.76 4.28 -5.00
N ARG A 99 -11.38 5.30 -5.60
CA ARG A 99 -12.38 6.16 -4.96
C ARG A 99 -13.60 5.39 -4.47
N LYS A 100 -14.02 4.35 -5.20
CA LYS A 100 -15.12 3.47 -4.80
C LYS A 100 -14.91 2.80 -3.43
N TYR A 101 -13.67 2.45 -3.10
CA TYR A 101 -13.32 1.74 -1.86
C TYR A 101 -12.61 2.60 -0.81
N ASN A 102 -12.19 3.82 -1.18
CA ASN A 102 -11.44 4.75 -0.34
C ASN A 102 -12.03 6.18 -0.44
N PRO A 103 -13.32 6.39 -0.15
CA PRO A 103 -14.01 7.65 -0.42
C PRO A 103 -13.51 8.85 0.38
N ASN A 104 -12.85 8.63 1.53
CA ASN A 104 -12.33 9.67 2.42
C ASN A 104 -10.85 9.98 2.18
N GLN A 105 -10.16 9.20 1.34
CA GLN A 105 -8.76 9.48 1.01
C GLN A 105 -8.65 10.66 0.02
N PRO A 106 -7.55 11.43 0.03
CA PRO A 106 -7.28 12.40 -1.04
C PRO A 106 -7.16 11.69 -2.39
N SER A 107 -7.53 12.34 -3.50
CA SER A 107 -7.18 11.79 -4.82
C SER A 107 -5.68 11.82 -4.96
N TRP A 108 -5.16 10.83 -5.66
CA TRP A 108 -3.76 10.72 -6.00
C TRP A 108 -3.41 11.61 -7.19
N GLU A 109 -4.21 12.65 -7.47
CA GLU A 109 -3.82 13.76 -8.33
C GLU A 109 -2.62 14.45 -7.67
N LEU A 110 -1.46 13.79 -7.80
CA LEU A 110 -0.17 14.40 -7.86
C LEU A 110 -0.32 15.42 -8.97
N LYS A 111 -0.55 16.66 -8.56
CA LYS A 111 -0.25 17.82 -9.39
C LYS A 111 1.25 17.77 -9.65
N PHE A 112 1.65 17.00 -10.66
CA PHE A 112 2.88 17.28 -11.38
C PHE A 112 2.57 18.51 -12.24
N GLU A 113 2.75 19.69 -11.64
CA GLU A 113 2.98 20.92 -12.39
C GLU A 113 4.36 20.87 -13.05
#